data_AF-A0A9D7AAD7-F1
#
_entry.id   AF-A0A9D7AAD7-F1
#
_cell.length_a   1.000
_cell.length_b   1.000
_cell.length_c   1.000
_cell.angle_alpha   90.00
_cell.angle_beta   90.00
_cell.angle_gamma   90.00
#
_symmetry.space_group_name_H-M   'P 1'
#
loop_
_entity.id
_entity.type
_entity.pdbx_description
1 polymer ?
#
loop_
_entity_poly.entity_id
_entity_poly.type
_entity_poly.pdbx_seq_one_letter_code
_entity_poly.pdbx_strand_id
1 'polypeptide(L)'
;MTRLTSTFIIASVLIVSAGPLAAEEKKSEGSVEDGTGFSMFGTESIKGFDESKVEKDPICDRTKRPKILKVEPDEAKPGTKVVIKGENFGTKECFHGVAFSAAGATKVPYKFINDTTIETTVPDIKAGMSFIDIVAGGGNARSKGFLVQSK
;
A
#
# COMPACT_ATOMS: atom_id res chain seq x y z
N MET A 1 53.59 5.00 -31.44
CA MET A 1 54.79 5.82 -31.20
C MET A 1 54.37 7.00 -30.31
N THR A 2 54.38 6.82 -28.98
CA THR A 2 55.44 7.23 -28.02
C THR A 2 55.52 8.75 -27.75
N ARG A 3 55.01 9.13 -26.56
CA ARG A 3 55.35 10.22 -25.60
C ARG A 3 56.09 11.48 -26.06
N LEU A 4 55.68 12.64 -25.53
CA LEU A 4 56.61 13.56 -24.84
C LEU A 4 55.90 14.51 -23.86
N THR A 5 56.44 14.56 -22.65
CA THR A 5 56.12 15.41 -21.49
C THR A 5 56.72 16.81 -21.63
N SER A 6 56.11 17.85 -21.03
CA SER A 6 56.86 19.05 -20.62
C SER A 6 56.22 19.76 -19.42
N THR A 7 56.87 19.60 -18.27
CA THR A 7 56.74 20.36 -17.04
C THR A 7 57.24 21.79 -17.24
N PHE A 8 56.54 22.80 -16.71
CA PHE A 8 57.14 24.10 -16.41
C PHE A 8 56.73 24.51 -14.99
N ILE A 9 57.73 24.49 -14.11
CA ILE A 9 57.70 25.00 -12.74
C ILE A 9 58.16 26.46 -12.83
N ILE A 10 57.38 27.40 -12.30
CA ILE A 10 57.89 28.71 -11.89
C ILE A 10 57.40 28.94 -10.46
N ALA A 11 58.37 29.09 -9.56
CA ALA A 11 58.19 29.37 -8.15
C ALA A 11 58.28 30.88 -7.87
N SER A 12 57.81 31.27 -6.67
CA SER A 12 58.12 32.49 -5.90
C SER A 12 57.23 33.72 -6.23
N VAL A 13 56.72 34.55 -5.29
CA VAL A 13 57.09 34.93 -3.91
C VAL A 13 55.85 35.36 -3.08
N LEU A 14 55.96 35.13 -1.77
CA LEU A 14 55.25 35.65 -0.58
C LEU A 14 54.40 36.94 -0.68
N ILE A 15 53.29 36.99 0.07
CA ILE A 15 53.06 37.91 1.21
C ILE A 15 52.07 37.24 2.18
N VAL A 16 52.51 37.04 3.42
CA VAL A 16 51.68 36.76 4.59
C VAL A 16 51.27 38.10 5.19
N SER A 17 49.97 38.36 5.30
CA SER A 17 49.45 39.38 6.21
C SER A 17 48.27 38.79 6.97
N ALA A 18 48.51 38.54 8.26
CA ALA A 18 47.48 38.18 9.23
C ALA A 18 46.48 39.34 9.40
N GLY A 19 45.19 39.01 9.34
CA GLY A 19 44.05 39.90 9.64
C GLY A 19 42.89 39.06 10.20
N PRO A 20 42.04 39.62 11.06
CA PRO A 20 41.43 38.88 12.17
C PRO A 20 40.15 38.11 11.83
N LEU A 21 39.87 37.09 12.65
CA LEU A 21 38.59 36.38 12.78
C LEU A 21 37.41 37.36 12.95
N ALA A 22 36.37 37.22 12.12
CA ALA A 22 34.94 37.47 12.40
C ALA A 22 34.15 37.04 11.14
N ALA A 23 33.30 36.01 11.22
CA ALA A 23 31.82 36.09 11.24
C ALA A 23 31.23 36.54 9.87
N GLU A 24 30.23 35.92 9.24
CA GLU A 24 29.15 35.02 9.65
C GLU A 24 28.78 34.11 8.46
N GLU A 25 28.66 32.80 8.69
CA GLU A 25 27.80 31.95 7.86
C GLU A 25 26.36 32.42 8.12
N LYS A 26 25.72 33.08 7.14
CA LYS A 26 24.27 33.29 7.18
C LYS A 26 23.59 31.94 6.98
N LYS A 27 23.46 31.20 8.08
CA LYS A 27 22.48 30.13 8.25
C LYS A 27 21.12 30.78 8.13
N SER A 28 20.51 30.70 6.95
CA SER A 28 19.09 31.01 6.80
C SER A 28 18.33 29.99 7.63
N GLU A 29 17.72 30.46 8.71
CA GLU A 29 16.82 29.69 9.55
C GLU A 29 15.72 29.11 8.67
N GLY A 30 15.64 27.78 8.59
CA GLY A 30 14.52 27.11 7.96
C GLY A 30 13.25 27.47 8.73
N SER A 31 12.31 28.13 8.06
CA SER A 31 10.99 28.41 8.62
C SER A 31 10.25 27.08 8.78
N VAL A 32 9.86 26.77 10.00
CA VAL A 32 8.90 25.70 10.28
C VAL A 32 7.54 26.21 9.82
N GLU A 33 7.05 25.68 8.70
CA GLU A 33 5.64 25.81 8.33
C GLU A 33 4.85 24.71 9.04
N ASP A 34 3.85 25.13 9.84
CA ASP A 34 3.00 24.24 10.62
C ASP A 34 2.37 23.18 9.71
N GLY A 35 2.65 21.91 10.00
CA GLY A 35 2.03 20.75 9.36
C GLY A 35 2.94 19.92 8.44
N THR A 36 4.17 20.33 8.17
CA THR A 36 5.10 19.54 7.33
C THR A 36 6.26 18.99 8.16
N GLY A 37 6.17 17.71 8.54
CA GLY A 37 7.35 16.98 8.99
C GLY A 37 8.42 16.99 7.88
N PHE A 38 9.69 17.11 8.28
CA PHE A 38 10.93 17.07 7.46
C PHE A 38 10.73 17.07 5.93
N SER A 39 10.67 18.24 5.31
CA SER A 39 10.84 18.35 3.86
C SER A 39 12.34 18.26 3.50
N MET A 40 12.69 17.43 2.53
CA MET A 40 13.99 17.55 1.87
C MET A 40 13.98 18.85 1.05
N PHE A 41 15.05 19.65 1.16
CA PHE A 41 15.16 20.94 0.47
C PHE A 41 14.84 20.82 -1.03
N GLY A 42 13.82 21.55 -1.49
CA GLY A 42 13.52 21.75 -2.91
C GLY A 42 12.47 20.81 -3.53
N THR A 43 11.82 19.94 -2.77
CA THR A 43 10.61 19.24 -3.25
C THR A 43 9.37 19.99 -2.80
N GLU A 44 8.45 20.28 -3.72
CA GLU A 44 7.11 20.76 -3.35
C GLU A 44 6.50 19.79 -2.33
N SER A 45 6.11 20.31 -1.16
CA SER A 45 5.43 19.53 -0.14
C SER A 45 4.21 18.85 -0.77
N ILE A 46 4.03 17.55 -0.50
CA ILE A 46 2.78 16.86 -0.83
C ILE A 46 1.66 17.68 -0.21
N LYS A 47 0.77 18.25 -1.04
CA LYS A 47 -0.38 19.02 -0.59
C LYS A 47 -1.08 18.21 0.50
N GLY A 48 -1.07 18.75 1.72
CA GLY A 48 -1.51 18.08 2.94
C GLY A 48 -2.89 17.46 2.79
N PHE A 49 -3.14 16.44 3.60
CA PHE A 49 -4.40 15.72 3.68
C PHE A 49 -5.58 16.68 3.66
N ASP A 50 -6.54 16.44 2.78
CA ASP A 50 -7.80 17.16 2.76
C ASP A 50 -8.58 16.77 4.02
N GLU A 51 -8.54 17.62 5.05
CA GLU A 51 -9.15 17.38 6.37
C GLU A 51 -10.62 16.97 6.24
N SER A 52 -11.33 17.53 5.25
CA SER A 52 -12.72 17.20 4.96
C SER A 52 -12.96 15.78 4.43
N LYS A 53 -11.91 15.13 3.91
CA LYS A 53 -11.93 13.70 3.52
C LYS A 53 -11.62 12.81 4.71
N VAL A 54 -10.66 13.19 5.55
CA VAL A 54 -10.26 12.41 6.73
C VAL A 54 -11.43 12.27 7.72
N GLU A 55 -12.21 13.32 7.92
CA GLU A 55 -13.40 13.27 8.78
C GLU A 55 -14.50 12.32 8.29
N LYS A 56 -14.55 12.01 6.99
CA LYS A 56 -15.59 11.17 6.37
C LYS A 56 -15.16 9.73 6.20
N ASP A 57 -13.88 9.43 6.40
CA ASP A 57 -13.38 8.07 6.25
C ASP A 57 -13.92 7.18 7.38
N PRO A 58 -14.52 6.03 7.05
CA PRO A 58 -15.08 5.12 8.05
C PRO A 58 -13.98 4.57 8.94
N ILE A 59 -14.19 4.64 10.26
CA ILE A 59 -13.27 4.04 11.23
C ILE A 59 -13.53 2.53 11.28
N CYS A 60 -12.61 1.74 10.73
CA CYS A 60 -12.69 0.29 10.76
C CYS A 60 -12.07 -0.29 12.04
N ASP A 61 -12.79 -1.19 12.72
CA ASP A 61 -12.27 -1.89 13.90
C ASP A 61 -11.19 -2.91 13.51
N ARG A 62 -9.94 -2.58 13.81
CA ARG A 62 -8.76 -3.41 13.48
C ARG A 62 -8.49 -4.51 14.51
N THR A 63 -9.21 -4.53 15.63
CA THR A 63 -9.07 -5.55 16.68
C THR A 63 -9.85 -6.82 16.35
N LYS A 64 -10.92 -6.69 15.55
CA LYS A 64 -11.74 -7.81 15.07
C LYS A 64 -11.23 -8.34 13.74
N ARG A 65 -10.37 -9.35 13.79
CA ARG A 65 -9.90 -10.06 12.58
C ARG A 65 -11.05 -10.85 11.93
N PRO A 66 -11.23 -10.77 10.60
CA PRO A 66 -12.23 -11.57 9.91
C PRO A 66 -11.89 -13.06 10.01
N LYS A 67 -12.92 -13.92 10.00
CA LYS A 67 -12.78 -15.38 9.94
C LYS A 67 -13.78 -15.96 8.96
N ILE A 68 -13.36 -16.94 8.16
CA ILE A 68 -14.25 -17.70 7.29
C ILE A 68 -14.55 -19.03 7.98
N LEU A 69 -15.82 -19.26 8.31
CA LEU A 69 -16.27 -20.49 8.96
C LEU A 69 -16.72 -21.53 7.94
N LYS A 70 -17.43 -21.11 6.90
CA LYS A 70 -17.96 -22.01 5.87
C LYS A 70 -18.06 -21.33 4.50
N VAL A 71 -17.85 -22.11 3.46
CA VAL A 71 -18.10 -21.74 2.06
C VAL A 71 -19.06 -22.80 1.51
N GLU A 72 -20.19 -22.37 0.94
CA GLU A 72 -21.25 -23.25 0.44
C GLU A 72 -21.68 -22.85 -0.98
N PRO A 73 -21.56 -23.75 -1.98
CA PRO A 73 -20.85 -25.03 -1.92
C PRO A 73 -19.33 -24.86 -1.71
N ASP A 74 -18.63 -25.92 -1.31
CA ASP A 74 -17.15 -25.95 -1.20
C ASP A 74 -16.46 -26.33 -2.53
N GLU A 75 -17.25 -26.69 -3.52
CA GLU A 75 -16.84 -26.90 -4.91
C GLU A 75 -17.88 -26.33 -5.88
N ALA A 76 -17.42 -25.70 -6.96
CA ALA A 76 -18.34 -25.23 -8.01
C ALA A 76 -17.65 -24.91 -9.33
N LYS A 77 -18.45 -24.83 -10.39
CA LYS A 77 -18.03 -24.36 -11.71
C LYS A 77 -17.97 -22.82 -11.76
N PRO A 78 -17.19 -22.23 -12.68
CA PRO A 78 -17.29 -20.81 -13.00
C PRO A 78 -18.73 -20.35 -13.26
N GLY A 79 -19.09 -19.18 -12.74
CA GLY A 79 -20.44 -18.60 -12.85
C GLY A 79 -21.43 -19.06 -11.76
N THR A 80 -21.09 -20.07 -10.95
CA THR A 80 -21.93 -20.49 -9.82
C THR A 80 -21.84 -19.50 -8.66
N LYS A 81 -22.98 -19.26 -7.99
CA LYS A 81 -23.03 -18.47 -6.76
C LYS A 81 -22.58 -19.31 -5.56
N VAL A 82 -21.80 -18.69 -4.69
CA VAL A 82 -21.25 -19.27 -3.47
C VAL A 82 -21.54 -18.34 -2.30
N VAL A 83 -21.94 -18.92 -1.18
CA VAL A 83 -22.20 -18.20 0.08
C VAL A 83 -21.03 -18.45 1.03
N ILE A 84 -20.45 -17.37 1.53
CA ILE A 84 -19.35 -17.37 2.49
C ILE A 84 -19.92 -16.92 3.83
N LYS A 85 -19.85 -17.80 4.83
CA LYS A 85 -20.25 -17.52 6.21
C LYS A 85 -19.04 -17.39 7.10
N GLY A 86 -19.06 -16.44 8.01
CA GLY A 86 -17.92 -16.10 8.84
C GLY A 86 -18.24 -15.20 10.01
N GLU A 87 -17.20 -14.55 10.52
CA GLU A 87 -17.25 -13.60 11.62
C GLU A 87 -16.42 -12.37 11.25
N ASN A 88 -16.80 -11.21 11.78
CA ASN A 88 -16.02 -9.97 11.74
C ASN A 88 -15.65 -9.50 10.31
N PHE A 89 -16.56 -9.62 9.34
CA PHE A 89 -16.35 -9.00 8.02
C PHE A 89 -16.45 -7.47 8.05
N GLY A 90 -16.89 -6.91 9.18
CA GLY A 90 -17.01 -5.47 9.39
C GLY A 90 -18.29 -4.90 8.76
N THR A 91 -18.37 -3.57 8.68
CA THR A 91 -19.44 -2.90 7.95
C THR A 91 -19.15 -2.89 6.44
N LYS A 92 -20.14 -2.51 5.64
CA LYS A 92 -20.00 -2.46 4.17
C LYS A 92 -18.88 -1.52 3.73
N GLU A 93 -18.66 -0.43 4.45
CA GLU A 93 -17.66 0.60 4.14
C GLU A 93 -16.23 0.10 4.47
N CYS A 94 -16.13 -0.80 5.45
CA CYS A 94 -14.89 -1.45 5.84
C CYS A 94 -14.64 -2.78 5.10
N PHE A 95 -15.54 -3.22 4.24
CA PHE A 95 -15.37 -4.44 3.47
C PHE A 95 -14.75 -4.12 2.11
N HIS A 96 -13.56 -4.68 1.83
CA HIS A 96 -12.78 -4.33 0.65
C HIS A 96 -12.90 -5.34 -0.49
N GLY A 97 -13.33 -6.58 -0.21
CA GLY A 97 -13.72 -7.51 -1.26
C GLY A 97 -13.44 -8.98 -1.00
N VAL A 98 -13.64 -9.74 -2.07
CA VAL A 98 -13.39 -11.19 -2.15
C VAL A 98 -12.37 -11.43 -3.25
N ALA A 99 -11.45 -12.36 -3.04
CA ALA A 99 -10.51 -12.82 -4.06
C ALA A 99 -10.49 -14.35 -4.11
N PHE A 100 -10.33 -14.90 -5.32
CA PHE A 100 -9.98 -16.30 -5.51
C PHE A 100 -8.50 -16.37 -5.83
N SER A 101 -7.72 -17.17 -5.09
CA SER A 101 -6.26 -17.24 -5.26
C SER A 101 -5.84 -17.58 -6.70
N ALA A 102 -6.64 -18.39 -7.40
CA ALA A 102 -6.40 -18.75 -8.80
C ALA A 102 -6.87 -17.69 -9.82
N ALA A 103 -7.54 -16.60 -9.39
CA ALA A 103 -8.03 -15.53 -10.26
C ALA A 103 -7.04 -14.38 -10.48
N GLY A 104 -5.91 -14.37 -9.76
CA GLY A 104 -4.91 -13.30 -9.85
C GLY A 104 -5.50 -11.93 -9.54
N ALA A 105 -5.30 -10.96 -10.44
CA ALA A 105 -5.81 -9.59 -10.30
C ALA A 105 -7.26 -9.40 -10.77
N THR A 106 -7.96 -10.47 -11.15
CA THR A 106 -9.33 -10.39 -11.65
C THR A 106 -10.28 -9.94 -10.55
N LYS A 107 -11.08 -8.90 -10.82
CA LYS A 107 -12.12 -8.45 -9.88
C LYS A 107 -13.21 -9.51 -9.76
N VAL A 108 -13.45 -9.97 -8.54
CA VAL A 108 -14.49 -10.96 -8.25
C VAL A 108 -15.78 -10.23 -7.86
N PRO A 109 -16.91 -10.50 -8.54
CA PRO A 109 -18.18 -9.90 -8.15
C PRO A 109 -18.69 -10.52 -6.85
N TYR A 110 -19.05 -9.67 -5.90
CA TYR A 110 -19.64 -10.08 -4.63
C TYR A 110 -20.78 -9.15 -4.22
N LYS A 111 -21.62 -9.64 -3.32
CA LYS A 111 -22.68 -8.92 -2.65
C LYS A 111 -22.47 -9.05 -1.14
N PHE A 112 -22.23 -7.92 -0.50
CA PHE A 112 -22.18 -7.83 0.95
C PHE A 112 -23.61 -7.93 1.50
N ILE A 113 -23.90 -8.99 2.27
CA ILE A 113 -25.21 -9.18 2.91
C ILE A 113 -25.18 -8.56 4.31
N ASN A 114 -24.20 -8.96 5.11
CA ASN A 114 -23.94 -8.44 6.46
C ASN A 114 -22.50 -8.81 6.90
N ASP A 115 -22.16 -8.47 8.14
CA ASP A 115 -20.86 -8.68 8.76
C ASP A 115 -20.44 -10.15 8.97
N THR A 116 -21.33 -11.10 8.66
CA THR A 116 -21.08 -12.55 8.78
C THR A 116 -21.34 -13.31 7.49
N THR A 117 -21.88 -12.67 6.45
CA THR A 117 -22.34 -13.33 5.22
C THR A 117 -22.02 -12.52 3.97
N ILE A 118 -21.36 -13.17 3.02
CA ILE A 118 -21.05 -12.63 1.69
C ILE A 118 -21.54 -13.62 0.62
N GLU A 119 -22.20 -13.11 -0.41
CA GLU A 119 -22.46 -13.88 -1.63
C GLU A 119 -21.43 -13.50 -2.69
N THR A 120 -20.84 -14.46 -3.39
CA THR A 120 -19.89 -14.22 -4.46
C THR A 120 -20.18 -15.15 -5.64
N THR A 121 -19.71 -14.79 -6.83
CA THR A 121 -19.76 -15.69 -8.00
C THR A 121 -18.36 -16.20 -8.31
N VAL A 122 -18.23 -17.50 -8.60
CA VAL A 122 -16.96 -18.08 -9.02
C VAL A 122 -16.54 -17.45 -10.35
N PRO A 123 -15.34 -16.81 -10.43
CA PRO A 123 -14.87 -16.18 -11.65
C PRO A 123 -14.54 -17.20 -12.73
N ASP A 124 -14.34 -16.72 -13.96
CA ASP A 124 -13.89 -17.57 -15.07
C ASP A 124 -12.41 -17.92 -14.95
N ILE A 125 -12.11 -18.96 -14.17
CA ILE A 125 -10.77 -19.45 -13.87
C ILE A 125 -10.63 -20.93 -14.19
N LYS A 126 -9.38 -21.40 -14.34
CA LYS A 126 -9.08 -22.80 -14.60
C LYS A 126 -9.55 -23.68 -13.42
N ALA A 127 -9.97 -24.90 -13.76
CA ALA A 127 -10.30 -25.91 -12.77
C ALA A 127 -9.09 -26.26 -11.90
N GLY A 128 -9.34 -26.61 -10.64
CA GLY A 128 -8.33 -26.97 -9.66
C GLY A 128 -8.60 -26.39 -8.28
N MET A 129 -7.68 -26.68 -7.36
CA MET A 129 -7.75 -26.17 -5.99
C MET A 129 -7.49 -24.66 -5.97
N SER A 130 -8.38 -23.92 -5.31
CA SER A 130 -8.24 -22.49 -5.03
C SER A 130 -8.52 -22.24 -3.54
N PHE A 131 -8.17 -21.05 -3.08
CA PHE A 131 -8.60 -20.51 -1.81
C PHE A 131 -9.41 -19.24 -2.05
N ILE A 132 -10.33 -18.95 -1.14
CA ILE A 132 -11.10 -17.71 -1.14
C ILE A 132 -10.55 -16.84 -0.02
N ASP A 133 -10.12 -15.64 -0.38
CA ASP A 133 -9.63 -14.63 0.54
C ASP A 133 -10.69 -13.53 0.71
N ILE A 134 -11.02 -13.21 1.96
CA ILE A 134 -11.84 -12.05 2.33
C ILE A 134 -10.92 -10.94 2.79
N VAL A 135 -11.13 -9.72 2.27
CA VAL A 135 -10.39 -8.52 2.66
C VAL A 135 -11.36 -7.54 3.32
N ALA A 136 -11.10 -7.22 4.58
CA ALA A 136 -11.87 -6.27 5.38
C ALA A 136 -10.91 -5.32 6.12
N GLY A 137 -11.45 -4.26 6.74
CA GLY A 137 -10.68 -3.29 7.50
C GLY A 137 -9.98 -3.91 8.71
N GLY A 138 -10.54 -5.00 9.25
CA GLY A 138 -9.93 -5.84 10.27
C GLY A 138 -8.73 -6.67 9.78
N GLY A 139 -8.48 -6.76 8.47
CA GLY A 139 -7.43 -7.57 7.85
C GLY A 139 -7.96 -8.59 6.85
N ASN A 140 -7.21 -9.66 6.63
CA ASN A 140 -7.55 -10.71 5.68
C ASN A 140 -7.93 -12.03 6.38
N ALA A 141 -8.84 -12.78 5.78
CA ALA A 141 -9.17 -14.16 6.15
C ALA A 141 -9.09 -15.06 4.93
N ARG A 142 -8.62 -16.30 5.11
CA ARG A 142 -8.50 -17.30 4.05
C ARG A 142 -9.38 -18.52 4.35
N SER A 143 -10.06 -19.04 3.34
CA SER A 143 -10.92 -20.21 3.46
C SER A 143 -10.11 -21.50 3.54
N LYS A 144 -10.79 -22.61 3.81
CA LYS A 144 -10.29 -23.95 3.44
C LYS A 144 -10.20 -24.07 1.91
N GLY A 145 -9.59 -25.15 1.42
CA GLY A 145 -9.52 -25.43 -0.01
C GLY A 145 -10.92 -25.45 -0.63
N PHE A 146 -11.06 -24.74 -1.75
CA PHE A 146 -12.27 -24.66 -2.56
C PHE A 146 -11.94 -25.24 -3.94
N LEU A 147 -12.73 -26.21 -4.39
CA LEU A 147 -12.47 -26.86 -5.67
C LEU A 147 -13.24 -26.16 -6.81
N VAL A 148 -12.49 -25.55 -7.73
CA VAL A 148 -13.06 -25.05 -8.97
C VAL A 148 -13.20 -26.22 -9.94
N GLN A 149 -14.42 -26.53 -10.34
CA GLN A 149 -14.72 -27.59 -11.30
C GLN A 149 -14.52 -27.12 -12.75
N SER A 150 -14.29 -28.06 -13.65
CA SER A 150 -14.29 -27.78 -15.09
C SER A 150 -15.67 -27.29 -15.54
N LYS A 151 -15.70 -26.35 -16.49
CA LYS A 151 -16.93 -25.89 -17.15
C LYS A 151 -17.72 -27.07 -17.72
#